data_AF-J6HXR8-F1
#
_entry.id   AF-J6HXR8-F1
#
_cell.length_a   1.000
_cell.length_b   1.000
_cell.length_c   1.000
_cell.angle_alpha   90.00
_cell.angle_beta   90.00
_cell.angle_gamma   90.00
#
_symmetry.space_group_name_H-M   'P 1'
#
loop_
_entity.id
_entity.type
_entity.pdbx_description
1 polymer ?
#
loop_
_entity_poly.entity_id
_entity_poly.type
_entity_poly.pdbx_seq_one_letter_code
_entity_poly.pdbx_strand_id
1 'polypeptide(L)'
;MMNNKKNMQTENNEGFAVLAQQEALSEIMAEDCQGLEFSFDRVKLPAGGGTTFEIPSAESEEGEMVKAITGVIVYHHPAYAYYRSKYAGGNNPPDCGSFDGRTGVGNPGGSCADCPYNKFGSAEGQGKLCKNKRTLYLLREGEMFPLMLSLPAGSLKPFTQYVKSQLSRGRKLSGVVTKITLKKVANASGIAYSQAAFTFERMLTAEECAALTGTAEMVKAYAASLTTASLAEDGGMPYANAGEVIEPLR
;
A
#
# COMPACT_ATOMS: atom_id res chain seq x y z
N MET A 1 -16.23 -23.58 45.06
CA MET A 1 -16.77 -22.80 43.94
C MET A 1 -15.65 -22.61 42.93
N MET A 2 -15.94 -22.97 41.68
CA MET A 2 -14.99 -23.26 40.61
C MET A 2 -14.00 -22.12 40.29
N ASN A 3 -12.73 -22.50 40.19
CA ASN A 3 -11.70 -21.82 39.39
C ASN A 3 -12.08 -21.88 37.92
N ASN A 4 -12.07 -20.74 37.22
CA ASN A 4 -11.96 -20.70 35.76
C ASN A 4 -10.94 -19.63 35.36
N LYS A 5 -9.66 -19.97 35.48
CA LYS A 5 -8.62 -19.36 34.65
C LYS A 5 -8.70 -20.05 33.29
N LYS A 6 -9.37 -19.44 32.32
CA LYS A 6 -9.17 -19.81 30.92
C LYS A 6 -7.74 -19.39 30.57
N ASN A 7 -6.84 -20.38 30.53
CA ASN A 7 -5.56 -20.25 29.86
C ASN A 7 -5.83 -19.95 28.38
N MET A 8 -5.54 -18.72 27.97
CA MET A 8 -5.39 -18.37 26.58
C MET A 8 -4.11 -19.06 26.11
N GLN A 9 -4.24 -20.25 25.54
CA GLN A 9 -3.13 -20.95 24.93
C GLN A 9 -2.71 -20.14 23.71
N THR A 10 -1.46 -19.68 23.70
CA THR A 10 -0.78 -19.18 22.51
C THR A 10 -0.61 -20.38 21.58
N GLU A 11 -1.59 -20.62 20.70
CA GLU A 11 -1.43 -21.58 19.62
C GLU A 11 -0.32 -21.07 18.69
N ASN A 12 0.64 -21.94 18.39
CA ASN A 12 1.70 -21.65 17.43
C ASN A 12 1.08 -21.48 16.04
N ASN A 13 0.66 -20.26 15.71
CA ASN A 13 0.15 -19.88 14.40
C ASN A 13 1.32 -19.77 13.41
N GLU A 14 1.82 -20.93 12.96
CA GLU A 14 2.75 -21.00 11.84
C GLU A 14 2.01 -20.68 10.52
N GLY A 15 2.62 -19.93 9.62
CA GLY A 15 2.03 -19.64 8.32
C GLY A 15 0.85 -18.67 8.36
N PHE A 16 -0.07 -18.87 7.42
CA PHE A 16 -1.33 -18.12 7.30
C PHE A 16 -2.48 -18.78 8.07
N ALA A 17 -2.18 -19.72 8.98
CA ALA A 17 -3.17 -20.50 9.72
C ALA A 17 -4.05 -19.64 10.65
N VAL A 18 -3.56 -18.48 11.08
CA VAL A 18 -4.32 -17.50 11.88
C VAL A 18 -5.65 -17.11 11.21
N LEU A 19 -5.70 -17.11 9.87
CA LEU A 19 -6.90 -16.81 9.10
C LEU A 19 -8.02 -17.86 9.26
N ALA A 20 -7.71 -19.09 9.69
CA ALA A 20 -8.73 -20.10 9.96
C ALA A 20 -9.63 -19.72 11.16
N GLN A 21 -9.21 -18.76 11.98
CA GLN A 21 -9.95 -18.29 13.15
C GLN A 21 -10.78 -17.02 12.86
N GLN A 22 -10.90 -16.63 11.59
CA GLN A 22 -11.49 -15.35 11.20
C GLN A 22 -12.98 -15.22 11.60
N GLU A 23 -13.75 -16.31 11.65
CA GLU A 23 -15.16 -16.28 12.10
C GLU A 23 -15.27 -16.01 13.60
N ALA A 24 -14.52 -16.75 14.44
CA ALA A 24 -14.52 -16.55 15.88
C ALA A 24 -14.00 -15.16 16.27
N LEU A 25 -13.08 -14.59 15.48
CA LEU A 25 -12.58 -13.24 15.70
C LEU A 25 -13.56 -12.17 15.19
N SER A 26 -14.40 -12.47 14.19
CA SER A 26 -15.38 -11.49 13.68
C SER A 26 -16.42 -11.08 14.72
N GLU A 27 -16.81 -12.00 15.61
CA GLU A 27 -17.67 -11.71 16.75
C GLU A 27 -16.97 -10.81 17.77
N ILE A 28 -15.71 -11.12 18.10
CA ILE A 28 -14.89 -10.32 19.01
C ILE A 28 -14.64 -8.92 18.44
N MET A 29 -14.37 -8.80 17.15
CA MET A 29 -14.22 -7.51 16.48
C MET A 29 -15.52 -6.70 16.48
N ALA A 30 -16.67 -7.34 16.30
CA ALA A 30 -17.95 -6.64 16.33
C ALA A 30 -18.25 -6.05 17.72
N GLU A 31 -17.84 -6.74 18.80
CA GLU A 31 -18.00 -6.28 20.18
C GLU A 31 -16.95 -5.23 20.56
N ASP A 32 -15.66 -5.49 20.30
CA ASP A 32 -14.56 -4.64 20.74
C ASP A 32 -14.31 -3.43 19.82
N CYS A 33 -14.71 -3.49 18.55
CA CYS A 33 -14.50 -2.41 17.58
C CYS A 33 -15.74 -1.53 17.35
N GLN A 34 -16.76 -1.61 18.21
CA GLN A 34 -17.96 -0.78 18.07
C GLN A 34 -17.61 0.71 18.18
N GLY A 35 -17.75 1.45 17.07
CA GLY A 35 -17.45 2.88 16.99
C GLY A 35 -15.99 3.22 16.66
N LEU A 36 -15.14 2.22 16.37
CA LEU A 36 -13.79 2.44 15.86
C LEU A 36 -13.79 2.45 14.33
N GLU A 37 -13.16 3.47 13.72
CA GLU A 37 -12.87 3.45 12.28
C GLU A 37 -11.68 2.53 12.01
N PHE A 38 -11.95 1.34 11.48
CA PHE A 38 -10.90 0.39 11.13
C PHE A 38 -10.32 0.72 9.75
N SER A 39 -9.01 0.92 9.70
CA SER A 39 -8.26 1.08 8.45
C SER A 39 -7.01 0.22 8.48
N PHE A 40 -6.57 -0.26 7.33
CA PHE A 40 -5.34 -1.05 7.24
C PHE A 40 -4.11 -0.16 7.48
N ASP A 41 -3.16 -0.68 8.26
CA ASP A 41 -1.91 0.01 8.54
C ASP A 41 -1.16 0.36 7.27
N ARG A 42 -0.78 1.63 7.15
CA ARG A 42 -0.11 2.18 5.98
C ARG A 42 1.40 2.15 6.17
N VAL A 43 2.06 1.33 5.36
CA VAL A 43 3.53 1.27 5.33
C VAL A 43 4.06 2.55 4.69
N LYS A 44 4.95 3.26 5.41
CA LYS A 44 5.63 4.44 4.88
C LYS A 44 6.93 4.06 4.20
N LEU A 45 7.18 4.68 3.04
CA LEU A 45 8.47 4.61 2.37
C LEU A 45 9.31 5.83 2.78
N PRO A 46 10.62 5.65 3.00
CA PRO A 46 11.51 6.73 3.41
C PRO A 46 11.77 7.69 2.25
N ALA A 47 11.90 8.98 2.58
CA ALA A 47 12.32 10.01 1.63
C ALA A 47 13.82 9.86 1.26
N GLY A 48 14.24 10.51 0.16
CA GLY A 48 15.66 10.66 -0.19
C GLY A 48 16.42 9.36 -0.57
N GLY A 49 15.69 8.27 -0.83
CA GLY A 49 16.30 7.00 -1.20
C GLY A 49 16.76 6.14 -0.02
N GLY A 50 16.15 6.31 1.16
CA GLY A 50 16.28 5.33 2.24
C GLY A 50 15.82 3.93 1.80
N THR A 51 16.29 2.90 2.51
CA THR A 51 16.02 1.51 2.13
C THR A 51 15.32 0.71 3.24
N THR A 52 14.63 1.41 4.13
CA THR A 52 13.92 0.83 5.28
C THR A 52 12.48 1.29 5.26
N PHE A 53 11.54 0.36 5.33
CA PHE A 53 10.12 0.64 5.50
C PHE A 53 9.83 0.96 6.97
N GLU A 54 8.86 1.84 7.20
CA GLU A 54 8.28 2.09 8.52
C GLU A 54 6.87 1.46 8.51
N ILE A 55 6.67 0.46 9.37
CA ILE A 55 5.37 -0.19 9.58
C ILE A 55 4.79 0.37 10.87
N PRO A 56 3.57 0.94 10.87
CA PRO A 56 2.91 1.39 12.10
C PRO A 56 2.86 0.28 13.15
N SER A 57 3.05 0.64 14.42
CA SER A 57 2.96 -0.29 15.54
C SER A 57 2.23 0.38 16.70
N ALA A 58 1.30 -0.33 17.34
CA ALA A 58 0.61 0.16 18.54
C ALA A 58 1.56 0.28 19.75
N GLU A 59 2.63 -0.51 19.77
CA GLU A 59 3.60 -0.57 20.86
C GLU A 59 4.74 0.45 20.72
N SER A 60 4.85 1.13 19.58
CA SER A 60 5.93 2.07 19.28
C SER A 60 5.44 3.24 18.45
N GLU A 61 5.57 4.46 18.98
CA GLU A 61 5.27 5.69 18.24
C GLU A 61 6.11 5.86 16.97
N GLU A 62 7.33 5.30 16.94
CA GLU A 62 8.24 5.36 15.79
C GLU A 62 7.95 4.26 14.74
N GLY A 63 7.10 3.29 15.07
CA GLY A 63 6.84 2.13 14.22
C GLY A 63 7.98 1.11 14.15
N GLU A 64 7.74 0.02 13.42
CA GLU A 64 8.72 -1.03 13.14
C GLU A 64 9.51 -0.68 11.86
N MET A 65 10.83 -0.54 11.99
CA MET A 65 11.72 -0.22 10.87
C MET A 65 12.33 -1.47 10.24
N VAL A 66 11.85 -1.86 9.06
CA VAL A 66 12.25 -3.12 8.39
C VAL A 66 12.89 -2.91 7.02
N LYS A 67 13.90 -3.71 6.66
CA LYS A 67 14.56 -3.64 5.33
C LYS A 67 13.81 -4.41 4.23
N ALA A 68 12.90 -5.29 4.63
CA ALA A 68 12.12 -6.13 3.73
C ALA A 68 10.76 -6.40 4.35
N ILE A 69 9.74 -6.51 3.50
CA ILE A 69 8.42 -7.00 3.89
C ILE A 69 8.14 -8.26 3.08
N THR A 70 7.80 -9.34 3.77
CA THR A 70 7.47 -10.63 3.15
C THR A 70 6.00 -10.94 3.43
N GLY A 71 5.25 -11.25 2.39
CA GLY A 71 3.81 -11.55 2.52
C GLY A 71 3.14 -11.84 1.18
N VAL A 72 1.84 -12.06 1.22
CA VAL A 72 1.02 -12.35 0.04
C VAL A 72 0.30 -11.08 -0.39
N ILE A 73 0.41 -10.73 -1.68
CA ILE A 73 -0.34 -9.61 -2.26
C ILE A 73 -1.76 -10.10 -2.54
N VAL A 74 -2.67 -9.89 -1.58
CA VAL A 74 -4.06 -10.39 -1.66
C VAL A 74 -4.90 -9.57 -2.63
N TYR A 75 -4.60 -8.27 -2.76
CA TYR A 75 -5.25 -7.37 -3.71
C TYR A 75 -4.34 -6.20 -4.07
N HIS A 76 -4.60 -5.58 -5.22
CA HIS A 76 -3.97 -4.32 -5.60
C HIS A 76 -4.85 -3.54 -6.59
N HIS A 77 -4.70 -2.23 -6.62
CA HIS A 77 -5.35 -1.40 -7.64
C HIS A 77 -4.53 -0.12 -7.94
N PRO A 78 -4.71 0.51 -9.11
CA PRO A 78 -4.19 1.84 -9.38
C PRO A 78 -4.74 2.87 -8.39
N ALA A 79 -3.96 3.90 -8.08
CA ALA A 79 -4.36 4.99 -7.22
C ALA A 79 -3.81 6.28 -7.83
N TYR A 80 -4.58 6.95 -8.69
CA TYR A 80 -4.16 8.20 -9.32
C TYR A 80 -4.71 9.37 -8.52
N ALA A 81 -3.88 10.36 -8.26
CA ALA A 81 -4.26 11.55 -7.50
C ALA A 81 -3.75 12.80 -8.20
N TYR A 82 -4.64 13.75 -8.45
CA TYR A 82 -4.31 15.07 -8.99
C TYR A 82 -4.63 16.14 -7.97
N TYR A 83 -3.66 17.02 -7.74
CA TYR A 83 -3.78 18.21 -6.91
C TYR A 83 -3.56 19.43 -7.80
N ARG A 84 -4.49 20.36 -7.78
CA ARG A 84 -4.43 21.62 -8.53
C ARG A 84 -3.42 22.57 -7.91
N SER A 85 -3.38 22.61 -6.58
CA SER A 85 -2.49 23.46 -5.80
C SER A 85 -1.24 22.70 -5.37
N LYS A 86 -0.11 23.41 -5.24
CA LYS A 86 1.07 22.87 -4.55
C LYS A 86 0.68 22.51 -3.11
N TYR A 87 1.35 21.49 -2.57
CA TYR A 87 1.14 21.06 -1.19
C TYR A 87 1.41 22.22 -0.22
N ALA A 88 0.40 22.60 0.57
CA ALA A 88 0.45 23.70 1.53
C ALA A 88 0.45 23.21 3.00
N GLY A 89 0.70 21.92 3.22
CA GLY A 89 0.52 21.26 4.51
C GLY A 89 -0.88 20.62 4.67
N GLY A 90 -0.98 19.66 5.59
CA GLY A 90 -2.21 18.94 5.94
C GLY A 90 -2.50 17.72 5.07
N ASN A 91 -3.53 16.96 5.44
CA ASN A 91 -3.97 15.74 4.74
C ASN A 91 -5.13 16.05 3.78
N ASN A 92 -4.90 16.98 2.85
CA ASN A 92 -5.96 17.42 1.95
C ASN A 92 -6.28 16.33 0.91
N PRO A 93 -7.57 16.09 0.62
CA PRO A 93 -7.96 15.19 -0.46
C PRO A 93 -7.52 15.78 -1.81
N PRO A 94 -7.20 14.93 -2.80
CA PRO A 94 -6.93 15.39 -4.16
C PRO A 94 -8.18 16.02 -4.79
N ASP A 95 -7.97 16.99 -5.67
CA ASP A 95 -9.02 17.58 -6.49
C ASP A 95 -9.66 16.54 -7.43
N CYS A 96 -8.87 15.56 -7.89
CA CYS A 96 -9.36 14.43 -8.68
C CYS A 96 -8.61 13.13 -8.32
N GLY A 97 -9.35 12.03 -8.17
CA GLY A 97 -8.81 10.72 -7.83
C GLY A 97 -9.32 9.60 -8.74
N SER A 98 -8.55 8.53 -8.91
CA SER A 98 -8.97 7.32 -9.64
C SER A 98 -8.43 6.06 -8.98
N PHE A 99 -9.31 5.08 -8.76
CA PHE A 99 -8.98 3.77 -8.17
C PHE A 99 -8.85 2.64 -9.21
N ASP A 100 -9.25 2.89 -10.46
CA ASP A 100 -9.14 1.95 -11.58
C ASP A 100 -8.04 2.37 -12.59
N GLY A 101 -7.50 3.59 -12.45
CA GLY A 101 -6.54 4.19 -13.36
C GLY A 101 -7.12 4.52 -14.74
N ARG A 102 -8.45 4.50 -14.89
CA ARG A 102 -9.19 4.73 -16.13
C ARG A 102 -10.14 5.91 -16.01
N THR A 103 -10.86 6.02 -14.90
CA THR A 103 -11.86 7.05 -14.67
C THR A 103 -11.50 7.86 -13.44
N GLY A 104 -11.32 9.17 -13.62
CA GLY A 104 -11.12 10.14 -12.56
C GLY A 104 -12.45 10.66 -12.03
N VAL A 105 -12.55 10.77 -10.71
CA VAL A 105 -13.69 11.36 -9.99
C VAL A 105 -13.20 12.63 -9.30
N GLY A 106 -13.94 13.73 -9.48
CA GLY A 106 -13.56 15.06 -8.99
C GLY A 106 -13.34 16.05 -10.14
N ASN A 107 -12.44 17.01 -9.95
CA ASN A 107 -12.10 18.05 -10.91
C ASN A 107 -10.62 17.91 -11.36
N PRO A 108 -10.35 17.60 -12.64
CA PRO A 108 -11.26 17.68 -13.80
C PRO A 108 -12.16 16.46 -14.03
N GLY A 109 -11.91 15.34 -13.35
CA GLY A 109 -12.64 14.09 -13.59
C GLY A 109 -12.42 13.49 -14.99
N GLY A 110 -13.25 12.51 -15.36
CA GLY A 110 -13.31 11.95 -16.71
C GLY A 110 -12.24 10.91 -17.04
N SER A 111 -11.95 10.71 -18.33
CA SER A 111 -10.98 9.70 -18.81
C SER A 111 -9.55 10.03 -18.37
N CYS A 112 -8.94 9.17 -17.54
CA CYS A 112 -7.54 9.29 -17.14
C CYS A 112 -6.58 9.13 -18.33
N ALA A 113 -6.99 8.43 -19.39
CA ALA A 113 -6.18 8.24 -20.59
C ALA A 113 -6.03 9.55 -21.38
N ASP A 114 -7.07 10.36 -21.42
CA ASP A 114 -7.13 11.61 -22.19
C ASP A 114 -6.84 12.85 -21.34
N CYS A 115 -6.79 12.69 -20.02
CA CYS A 115 -6.53 13.77 -19.08
C CYS A 115 -5.19 14.49 -19.38
N PRO A 116 -5.21 15.82 -19.60
CA PRO A 116 -3.98 16.59 -19.90
C PRO A 116 -2.98 16.55 -18.74
N TYR A 117 -3.47 16.42 -17.51
CA TYR A 117 -2.63 16.35 -16.31
C TYR A 117 -1.96 14.97 -16.13
N ASN A 118 -2.43 13.92 -16.81
CA ASN A 118 -1.84 12.58 -16.79
C ASN A 118 -0.90 12.30 -17.99
N LYS A 119 -0.40 13.35 -18.66
CA LYS A 119 0.60 13.25 -19.71
C LYS A 119 2.00 13.55 -19.16
N PHE A 120 3.02 12.89 -19.71
CA PHE A 120 4.41 13.27 -19.41
C PHE A 120 4.70 14.68 -19.91
N GLY A 121 5.42 15.47 -19.12
CA GLY A 121 5.65 16.90 -19.38
C GLY A 121 4.52 17.82 -18.90
N SER A 122 3.47 17.30 -18.25
CA SER A 122 2.44 18.14 -17.65
C SER A 122 2.90 18.81 -16.35
N ALA A 123 3.85 18.20 -15.64
CA ALA A 123 4.56 18.81 -14.50
C ALA A 123 5.95 19.30 -14.92
N GLU A 124 6.60 20.08 -14.05
CA GLU A 124 7.99 20.50 -14.23
C GLU A 124 8.92 19.30 -14.49
N GLY A 125 9.88 19.49 -15.41
CA GLY A 125 10.72 18.42 -15.93
C GLY A 125 9.96 17.47 -16.87
N GLN A 126 10.21 16.16 -16.74
CA GLN A 126 9.56 15.11 -17.53
C GLN A 126 8.45 14.39 -16.74
N GLY A 127 7.92 15.04 -15.69
CA GLY A 127 6.96 14.48 -14.75
C GLY A 127 5.51 14.54 -15.24
N LYS A 128 4.59 14.08 -14.37
CA LYS A 128 3.14 14.24 -14.54
C LYS A 128 2.56 14.98 -13.33
N LEU A 129 1.62 15.88 -13.55
CA LEU A 129 0.85 16.52 -12.47
C LEU A 129 -0.08 15.52 -11.77
N CYS A 130 -0.71 14.64 -12.54
CA CYS A 130 -1.46 13.52 -11.97
C CYS A 130 -0.46 12.45 -11.50
N LYS A 131 -0.42 12.22 -10.19
CA LYS A 131 0.45 11.26 -9.52
C LYS A 131 -0.14 9.87 -9.69
N ASN A 132 0.53 9.03 -10.49
CA ASN A 132 0.13 7.65 -10.67
C ASN A 132 0.82 6.77 -9.63
N LYS A 133 0.05 6.26 -8.67
CA LYS A 133 0.49 5.29 -7.65
C LYS A 133 -0.20 3.94 -7.87
N ARG A 134 0.22 2.93 -7.12
CA ARG A 134 -0.50 1.65 -7.02
C ARG A 134 -0.52 1.19 -5.58
N THR A 135 -1.70 0.93 -5.06
CA THR A 135 -1.88 0.42 -3.71
C THR A 135 -1.81 -1.10 -3.75
N LEU A 136 -0.97 -1.69 -2.91
CA LEU A 136 -0.92 -3.12 -2.63
C LEU A 136 -1.47 -3.38 -1.23
N TYR A 137 -2.23 -4.46 -1.09
CA TYR A 137 -2.64 -5.01 0.19
C TYR A 137 -1.85 -6.28 0.42
N LEU A 138 -0.98 -6.27 1.43
CA LEU A 138 -0.01 -7.32 1.69
C LEU A 138 -0.31 -7.96 3.04
N LEU A 139 -0.68 -9.24 3.04
CA LEU A 139 -0.83 -9.99 4.27
C LEU A 139 0.50 -10.64 4.65
N ARG A 140 1.04 -10.32 5.83
CA ARG A 140 2.24 -10.99 6.38
C ARG A 140 1.83 -12.29 7.06
N GLU A 141 2.81 -13.18 7.21
CA GLU A 141 2.64 -14.41 7.98
C GLU A 141 2.35 -14.07 9.46
N GLY A 142 1.45 -14.83 10.09
CA GLY A 142 1.04 -14.59 11.48
C GLY A 142 0.11 -13.38 11.72
N GLU A 143 -0.13 -12.54 10.71
CA GLU A 143 -1.02 -11.38 10.80
C GLU A 143 -2.43 -11.69 10.34
N MET A 144 -3.42 -11.02 10.95
CA MET A 144 -4.83 -11.11 10.53
C MET A 144 -5.20 -10.10 9.46
N PHE A 145 -4.61 -8.89 9.54
CA PHE A 145 -4.96 -7.79 8.67
C PHE A 145 -3.84 -7.49 7.67
N PRO A 146 -4.18 -7.25 6.40
CA PRO A 146 -3.21 -6.80 5.42
C PRO A 146 -2.67 -5.40 5.72
N LEU A 147 -1.40 -5.20 5.42
CA LEU A 147 -0.77 -3.89 5.35
C LEU A 147 -1.10 -3.22 4.00
N MET A 148 -1.30 -1.90 4.02
CA MET A 148 -1.44 -1.08 2.82
C MET A 148 -0.09 -0.49 2.42
N LEU A 149 0.40 -0.84 1.23
CA LEU A 149 1.64 -0.31 0.67
C LEU A 149 1.36 0.48 -0.61
N SER A 150 1.53 1.80 -0.56
CA SER A 150 1.37 2.68 -1.74
C SER A 150 2.68 2.78 -2.51
N LEU A 151 2.72 2.15 -3.69
CA LEU A 151 3.88 2.19 -4.56
C LEU A 151 3.98 3.54 -5.29
N PRO A 152 5.13 4.25 -5.17
CA PRO A 152 5.37 5.46 -5.94
C PRO A 152 5.57 5.15 -7.42
N ALA A 153 5.48 6.19 -8.26
CA ALA A 153 5.64 6.09 -9.73
C ALA A 153 6.92 5.32 -10.15
N GLY A 154 8.04 5.55 -9.46
CA GLY A 154 9.32 4.88 -9.73
C GLY A 154 9.30 3.37 -9.51
N SER A 155 8.34 2.84 -8.75
CA SER A 155 8.19 1.41 -8.44
C SER A 155 7.19 0.69 -9.36
N LEU A 156 6.43 1.42 -10.19
CA LEU A 156 5.39 0.83 -11.04
C LEU A 156 5.95 -0.06 -12.15
N LYS A 157 7.09 0.32 -12.74
CA LYS A 157 7.76 -0.49 -13.78
C LYS A 157 8.32 -1.80 -13.20
N PRO A 158 9.12 -1.80 -12.11
CA PRO A 158 9.52 -3.03 -11.42
C PRO A 158 8.34 -3.93 -11.03
N PHE A 159 7.28 -3.34 -10.46
CA PHE A 159 6.08 -4.09 -10.11
C PHE A 159 5.44 -4.75 -11.34
N THR A 160 5.25 -4.00 -12.43
CA THR A 160 4.70 -4.53 -13.70
C THR A 160 5.53 -5.70 -14.24
N GLN A 161 6.85 -5.60 -14.18
CA GLN A 161 7.76 -6.67 -14.60
C GLN A 161 7.59 -7.92 -13.71
N TYR A 162 7.50 -7.72 -12.39
CA TYR A 162 7.25 -8.81 -11.45
C TYR A 162 5.92 -9.52 -11.72
N VAL A 163 4.82 -8.77 -11.86
CA VAL A 163 3.50 -9.33 -12.17
C VAL A 163 3.52 -10.11 -13.47
N LYS A 164 4.11 -9.55 -14.55
CA LYS A 164 4.26 -10.26 -15.83
C LYS A 164 5.03 -11.57 -15.66
N SER A 165 6.09 -11.56 -14.85
CA SER A 165 6.94 -12.72 -14.58
C SER A 165 6.21 -13.83 -13.78
N GLN A 166 5.33 -13.47 -12.86
CA GLN A 166 4.52 -14.45 -12.13
C GLN A 166 3.40 -15.02 -13.02
N LEU A 167 2.68 -14.15 -13.73
CA LEU A 167 1.60 -14.57 -14.63
C LEU A 167 2.10 -15.45 -15.78
N SER A 168 3.28 -15.17 -16.35
CA SER A 168 3.88 -16.02 -17.39
C SER A 168 4.23 -17.43 -16.91
N ARG A 169 4.29 -17.64 -15.58
CA ARG A 169 4.50 -18.94 -14.94
C ARG A 169 3.19 -19.54 -14.40
N GLY A 170 2.04 -18.98 -14.75
CA GLY A 170 0.72 -19.41 -14.27
C GLY A 170 0.45 -19.07 -12.80
N ARG A 171 1.23 -18.18 -12.18
CA ARG A 171 1.13 -17.85 -10.76
C ARG A 171 0.36 -16.56 -10.57
N LYS A 172 -0.75 -16.63 -9.82
CA LYS A 172 -1.46 -15.44 -9.33
C LYS A 172 -0.69 -14.85 -8.15
N LEU A 173 -0.72 -13.53 -7.99
CA LEU A 173 -0.05 -12.86 -6.87
C LEU A 173 -0.59 -13.28 -5.51
N SER A 174 -1.89 -13.56 -5.43
CA SER A 174 -2.56 -14.07 -4.23
C SER A 174 -2.23 -15.54 -3.92
N GLY A 175 -1.45 -16.22 -4.77
CA GLY A 175 -1.01 -17.61 -4.59
C GLY A 175 0.48 -17.75 -4.32
N VAL A 176 1.19 -16.63 -4.11
CA VAL A 176 2.64 -16.62 -3.91
C VAL A 176 3.04 -15.70 -2.78
N VAL A 177 4.06 -16.11 -2.03
CA VAL A 177 4.73 -15.25 -1.07
C VAL A 177 5.73 -14.37 -1.83
N THR A 178 5.58 -13.07 -1.64
CA THR A 178 6.39 -12.02 -2.25
C THR A 178 7.22 -11.33 -1.19
N LYS A 179 8.53 -11.21 -1.44
CA LYS A 179 9.41 -10.33 -0.67
C LYS A 179 9.60 -9.01 -1.40
N ILE A 180 9.37 -7.93 -0.68
CA ILE A 180 9.51 -6.55 -1.15
C ILE A 180 10.67 -5.90 -0.40
N THR A 181 11.60 -5.31 -1.15
CA THR A 181 12.76 -4.57 -0.62
C THR A 181 12.82 -3.19 -1.25
N LEU A 182 13.58 -2.27 -0.68
CA LEU A 182 13.84 -0.95 -1.25
C LEU A 182 15.26 -0.82 -1.78
N LYS A 183 15.41 -0.16 -2.93
CA LYS A 183 16.69 0.21 -3.52
C LYS A 183 16.76 1.71 -3.72
N LYS A 184 17.91 2.31 -3.43
CA LYS A 184 18.19 3.71 -3.75
C LYS A 184 18.45 3.85 -5.25
N VAL A 185 17.68 4.68 -5.94
CA VAL A 185 17.82 4.96 -7.37
C VAL A 185 17.75 6.46 -7.59
N ALA A 186 18.46 7.00 -8.58
CA ALA A 186 18.37 8.40 -8.97
C ALA A 186 17.53 8.59 -10.24
N ASN A 187 16.76 9.67 -10.31
CA ASN A 187 16.10 10.07 -11.55
C ASN A 187 17.09 10.79 -12.50
N ALA A 188 16.64 11.18 -13.69
CA ALA A 188 17.48 11.88 -14.68
C ALA A 188 18.07 13.20 -14.17
N SER A 189 17.45 13.82 -13.16
CA SER A 189 17.90 15.05 -12.50
C SER A 189 18.83 14.79 -11.30
N GLY A 190 19.24 13.54 -11.06
CA GLY A 190 20.13 13.16 -9.96
C GLY A 190 19.45 13.02 -8.59
N ILE A 191 18.13 13.18 -8.51
CA ILE A 191 17.41 13.10 -7.24
C ILE A 191 17.19 11.64 -6.87
N ALA A 192 17.68 11.26 -5.68
CA ALA A 192 17.53 9.92 -5.15
C ALA A 192 16.11 9.65 -4.62
N TYR A 193 15.59 8.46 -4.91
CA TYR A 193 14.32 7.96 -4.42
C TYR A 193 14.39 6.46 -4.10
N SER A 194 13.44 6.02 -3.30
CA SER A 194 13.31 4.64 -2.83
C SER A 194 12.45 3.85 -3.83
N GLN A 195 13.04 2.89 -4.54
CA GLN A 195 12.36 2.03 -5.50
C GLN A 195 12.09 0.65 -4.90
N ALA A 196 10.84 0.19 -4.97
CA ALA A 196 10.48 -1.15 -4.53
C ALA A 196 10.97 -2.21 -5.53
N ALA A 197 11.59 -3.26 -5.00
CA ALA A 197 12.04 -4.45 -5.73
C ALA A 197 11.32 -5.68 -5.18
N PHE A 198 10.80 -6.51 -6.09
CA PHE A 198 9.92 -7.64 -5.78
C PHE A 198 10.62 -8.95 -6.12
N THR A 199 10.58 -9.90 -5.18
CA THR A 199 11.16 -11.23 -5.33
C THR A 199 10.11 -12.28 -4.98
N PHE A 200 10.05 -13.35 -5.77
CA PHE A 200 9.24 -14.52 -5.44
C PHE A 200 9.99 -15.34 -4.40
N GLU A 201 9.34 -15.66 -3.28
CA GLU A 201 9.90 -16.50 -2.22
C GLU A 201 9.44 -17.95 -2.40
N ARG A 202 8.12 -18.18 -2.32
CA ARG A 202 7.52 -19.52 -2.45
C ARG A 202 6.09 -19.48 -2.97
N MET A 203 5.60 -20.63 -3.40
CA MET A 203 4.17 -20.85 -3.59
C MET A 203 3.49 -20.98 -2.23
N LEU A 204 2.22 -20.60 -2.17
CA LEU A 204 1.35 -21.00 -1.08
C LEU A 204 0.89 -22.44 -1.24
N THR A 205 0.60 -23.12 -0.14
CA THR A 205 -0.09 -24.41 -0.16
C THR A 205 -1.56 -24.23 -0.53
N ALA A 206 -2.25 -25.34 -0.80
CA ALA A 206 -3.68 -25.31 -1.11
C ALA A 206 -4.50 -24.80 0.08
N GLU A 207 -4.11 -25.18 1.29
CA GLU A 207 -4.73 -24.77 2.55
C GLU A 207 -4.54 -23.26 2.79
N GLU A 208 -3.33 -22.75 2.59
CA GLU A 208 -3.05 -21.30 2.70
C GLU A 208 -3.85 -20.50 1.67
N CYS A 209 -3.95 -21.00 0.43
CA CYS A 209 -4.75 -20.36 -0.62
C CYS A 209 -6.24 -20.31 -0.24
N ALA A 210 -6.77 -21.39 0.35
CA ALA A 210 -8.16 -21.45 0.79
C ALA A 210 -8.42 -20.42 1.91
N ALA A 211 -7.54 -20.36 2.91
CA ALA A 211 -7.66 -19.45 4.05
C ALA A 211 -7.66 -17.97 3.65
N LEU A 212 -6.91 -17.60 2.59
CA LEU A 212 -6.83 -16.22 2.10
C LEU A 212 -8.07 -15.72 1.35
N THR A 213 -9.00 -16.61 0.99
CA THR A 213 -10.16 -16.23 0.15
C THR A 213 -11.01 -15.17 0.84
N GLY A 214 -11.32 -15.37 2.14
CA GLY A 214 -12.09 -14.43 2.93
C GLY A 214 -11.39 -13.08 3.10
N THR A 215 -10.07 -13.09 3.35
CA THR A 215 -9.27 -11.85 3.42
C THR A 215 -9.27 -11.10 2.10
N ALA A 216 -9.13 -11.78 0.97
CA ALA A 216 -9.13 -11.15 -0.34
C ALA A 216 -10.48 -10.50 -0.68
N GLU A 217 -11.60 -11.09 -0.25
CA GLU A 217 -12.94 -10.53 -0.42
C GLU A 217 -13.17 -9.31 0.49
N MET A 218 -12.79 -9.42 1.78
CA MET A 218 -12.81 -8.31 2.73
C MET A 218 -12.03 -7.10 2.19
N VAL A 219 -10.83 -7.32 1.69
CA VAL A 219 -9.98 -6.24 1.14
C VAL A 219 -10.58 -5.61 -0.11
N LYS A 220 -11.21 -6.40 -0.99
CA LYS A 220 -11.89 -5.85 -2.18
C LYS A 220 -13.09 -4.99 -1.78
N ALA A 221 -13.88 -5.43 -0.80
CA ALA A 221 -15.00 -4.66 -0.27
C ALA A 221 -14.52 -3.35 0.36
N TYR A 222 -13.46 -3.40 1.16
CA TYR A 222 -12.79 -2.21 1.70
C TYR A 222 -12.28 -1.28 0.58
N ALA A 223 -11.58 -1.81 -0.42
CA ALA A 223 -11.04 -0.99 -1.51
C ALA A 223 -12.15 -0.34 -2.36
N ALA A 224 -13.31 -1.00 -2.47
CA ALA A 224 -14.48 -0.46 -3.18
C ALA A 224 -15.22 0.64 -2.40
N SER A 225 -15.09 0.68 -1.07
CA SER A 225 -15.67 1.76 -0.25
C SER A 225 -14.78 3.02 -0.18
N LEU A 226 -13.56 2.96 -0.70
CA LEU A 226 -12.65 4.10 -0.72
C LEU A 226 -13.20 5.24 -1.58
N THR A 227 -13.00 6.46 -1.09
CA THR A 227 -13.37 7.69 -1.78
C THR A 227 -12.11 8.47 -2.15
N THR A 228 -12.25 9.55 -2.93
CA THR A 228 -11.11 10.42 -3.25
C THR A 228 -10.39 10.91 -2.00
N ALA A 229 -11.08 11.08 -0.86
CA ALA A 229 -10.47 11.42 0.42
C ALA A 229 -9.46 10.37 0.92
N SER A 230 -9.68 9.10 0.59
CA SER A 230 -8.75 8.02 0.93
C SER A 230 -7.42 8.09 0.17
N LEU A 231 -7.32 8.92 -0.87
CA LEU A 231 -6.09 9.18 -1.63
C LEU A 231 -5.30 10.39 -1.11
N ALA A 232 -5.78 11.03 -0.04
CA ALA A 232 -5.06 12.12 0.60
C ALA A 232 -3.64 11.68 0.98
N GLU A 233 -2.67 12.57 0.83
CA GLU A 233 -1.29 12.26 1.15
C GLU A 233 -1.07 12.38 2.65
N ASP A 234 -0.85 11.24 3.32
CA ASP A 234 -0.49 11.19 4.75
C ASP A 234 0.91 11.77 4.97
N GLY A 235 1.08 13.09 4.89
CA GLY A 235 2.25 13.87 5.34
C GLY A 235 3.63 13.44 4.83
N GLY A 236 3.70 12.41 3.99
CA GLY A 236 4.85 11.62 3.65
C GLY A 236 4.89 11.50 2.15
N MET A 237 5.75 12.34 1.57
CA MET A 237 6.09 12.49 0.15
C MET A 237 5.37 13.65 -0.57
N PRO A 238 5.90 14.88 -0.44
CA PRO A 238 6.25 15.59 -1.66
C PRO A 238 7.19 14.68 -2.44
N TYR A 239 6.76 14.21 -3.61
CA TYR A 239 7.73 13.81 -4.61
C TYR A 239 8.69 14.97 -4.74
N ALA A 240 9.99 14.68 -4.67
CA ALA A 240 11.00 15.66 -5.01
C ALA A 240 10.71 16.11 -6.44
N ASN A 241 9.95 17.20 -6.55
CA ASN A 241 9.90 18.03 -7.73
C ASN A 241 11.36 18.34 -8.03
N ALA A 242 11.72 18.25 -9.30
CA ALA A 242 13.01 18.70 -9.75
C ALA A 242 13.20 20.14 -9.26
N GLY A 243 14.09 20.32 -8.28
CA GLY A 243 14.54 21.62 -7.78
C GLY A 243 13.50 22.39 -6.96
N GLU A 244 13.61 22.32 -5.64
CA GLU A 244 13.42 23.51 -4.79
C GLU A 244 14.14 23.23 -3.46
N VAL A 245 15.41 23.64 -3.38
CA VAL A 245 16.00 24.09 -2.11
C VAL A 245 15.44 25.49 -1.92
N ILE A 246 14.55 25.67 -0.97
CA ILE A 246 14.09 27.02 -0.58
C ILE A 246 15.08 27.50 0.48
N GLU A 247 15.94 28.46 0.12
CA GLU A 247 16.68 29.22 1.11
C GLU A 247 15.73 30.11 1.93
N PRO A 248 15.93 30.26 3.25
CA PRO A 248 15.14 31.16 4.06
C PRO A 248 15.35 32.61 3.61
N LEU A 249 14.25 33.31 3.35
CA LEU A 249 14.24 34.73 3.01
C LEU A 249 14.97 35.54 4.10
N ARG A 250 15.92 36.37 3.68
CA ARG A 250 16.43 37.51 4.45
C ARG A 250 15.50 38.70 4.32
#